data_AF-A0A7C5XN61-F1
#
_entry.id   AF-A0A7C5XN61-F1
#
_cell.length_a   1.000
_cell.length_b   1.000
_cell.length_c   1.000
_cell.angle_alpha   90.00
_cell.angle_beta   90.00
_cell.angle_gamma   90.00
#
_symmetry.space_group_name_H-M   'P 1'
#
loop_
_entity.id
_entity.type
_entity.pdbx_description
1 polymer ?
#
loop_
_entity_poly.entity_id
_entity_poly.type
_entity_poly.pdbx_seq_one_letter_code
_entity_poly.pdbx_strand_id
1 'polypeptide(L)'
;MSLEALKLALKQDKDNFRRYMVLGAFDGLVVGVSLIVTLGTLSNVELVIHSALSGIIGVSAASFWNTVVAESREKAIELRNLERQVLRTLRGTIYEKVNNYSVWISALIHALSPLMGMLIVLAYTLSGSTTFATALGLAVISAVGLMYEGTIKERLKSTAVMTVAGVLTALLAYLIRPG
;
A
#
# COMPACT_ATOMS: atom_id res chain seq x y z
N MET A 1 16.52 25.86 4.32
CA MET A 1 16.92 24.99 3.18
C MET A 1 16.43 23.54 3.27
N SER A 2 16.73 22.73 4.31
CA SER A 2 16.20 21.35 4.40
C SER A 2 14.68 21.29 4.55
N LEU A 3 14.11 22.16 5.38
CA LEU A 3 12.67 22.23 5.64
C LEU A 3 11.86 22.71 4.42
N GLU A 4 12.45 23.59 3.61
CA GLU A 4 11.79 24.06 2.37
C GLU A 4 11.75 22.97 1.31
N ALA A 5 12.85 22.23 1.13
CA ALA A 5 12.89 21.08 0.24
C ALA A 5 11.85 20.02 0.65
N LEU A 6 11.71 19.76 1.95
CA LEU A 6 10.68 18.85 2.46
C LEU A 6 9.26 19.34 2.14
N LYS A 7 8.96 20.63 2.41
CA LYS A 7 7.65 21.22 2.10
C LYS A 7 7.34 21.16 0.60
N LEU A 8 8.35 21.38 -0.24
CA LEU A 8 8.20 21.33 -1.69
C LEU A 8 7.93 19.89 -2.15
N ALA A 9 8.66 18.90 -1.64
CA ALA A 9 8.43 17.48 -1.91
C ALA A 9 7.00 17.07 -1.56
N LEU A 10 6.51 17.46 -0.37
CA LEU A 10 5.14 17.19 0.08
C LEU A 10 4.07 17.77 -0.86
N LYS A 11 4.33 18.93 -1.46
CA LYS A 11 3.39 19.59 -2.37
C LYS A 11 3.47 19.03 -3.79
N GLN A 12 4.66 18.71 -4.26
CA GLN A 12 4.91 18.30 -5.65
C GLN A 12 4.47 16.86 -5.91
N ASP A 13 4.78 15.92 -5.00
CA ASP A 13 4.56 14.48 -5.22
C ASP A 13 3.31 13.94 -4.48
N LYS A 14 2.35 14.81 -4.17
CA LYS A 14 1.13 14.46 -3.44
C LYS A 14 0.34 13.31 -4.09
N ASP A 15 0.24 13.30 -5.42
CA ASP A 15 -0.47 12.26 -6.14
C ASP A 15 0.26 10.90 -6.04
N ASN A 16 1.60 10.92 -6.13
CA ASN A 16 2.42 9.72 -5.96
C ASN A 16 2.31 9.16 -4.53
N PHE A 17 2.30 10.02 -3.52
CA PHE A 17 2.05 9.60 -2.13
C PHE A 17 0.68 8.94 -1.96
N ARG A 18 -0.37 9.51 -2.58
CA ARG A 18 -1.70 8.90 -2.56
C ARG A 18 -1.70 7.54 -3.25
N ARG A 19 -1.04 7.41 -4.40
CA ARG A 19 -0.92 6.15 -5.13
C ARG A 19 -0.27 5.07 -4.27
N TYR A 20 0.90 5.34 -3.68
CA TYR A 20 1.57 4.39 -2.78
C TYR A 20 0.77 4.09 -1.52
N MET A 21 0.02 5.06 -1.00
CA MET A 21 -0.87 4.83 0.13
C MET A 21 -1.95 3.79 -0.20
N VAL A 22 -2.61 3.96 -1.36
CA VAL A 22 -3.70 3.09 -1.82
C VAL A 22 -3.18 1.70 -2.19
N LEU A 23 -2.03 1.62 -2.88
CA LEU A 23 -1.40 0.34 -3.23
C LEU A 23 -0.99 -0.44 -1.98
N GLY A 24 -0.29 0.19 -1.03
CA GLY A 24 0.10 -0.51 0.19
C GLY A 24 -1.08 -0.91 1.06
N ALA A 25 -2.14 -0.09 1.10
CA ALA A 25 -3.34 -0.42 1.86
C ALA A 25 -4.00 -1.67 1.29
N PHE A 26 -4.09 -1.75 -0.04
CA PHE A 26 -4.58 -2.93 -0.74
C PHE A 26 -3.75 -4.18 -0.44
N ASP A 27 -2.42 -4.09 -0.50
CA ASP A 27 -1.54 -5.22 -0.22
C ASP A 27 -1.81 -5.81 1.17
N GLY A 28 -1.90 -4.94 2.19
CA GLY A 28 -2.23 -5.35 3.55
C GLY A 28 -3.63 -5.92 3.71
N LEU A 29 -4.63 -5.29 3.11
CA LEU A 29 -6.02 -5.75 3.20
C LEU A 29 -6.22 -7.12 2.57
N VAL A 30 -5.58 -7.39 1.43
CA VAL A 30 -5.64 -8.70 0.77
C VAL A 30 -4.98 -9.78 1.63
N VAL A 31 -3.86 -9.48 2.29
CA VAL A 31 -3.24 -10.39 3.29
C VAL A 31 -4.19 -10.65 4.45
N GLY A 32 -4.82 -9.61 5.00
CA GLY A 32 -5.78 -9.73 6.09
C GLY A 32 -6.98 -10.59 5.73
N VAL A 33 -7.61 -10.34 4.55
CA VAL A 33 -8.70 -11.16 4.03
C VAL A 33 -8.27 -12.61 3.87
N SER A 34 -7.14 -12.85 3.19
CA SER A 34 -6.62 -14.20 2.92
C SER A 34 -6.44 -15.00 4.21
N LEU A 35 -5.78 -14.42 5.21
CA LEU A 35 -5.51 -15.09 6.47
C LEU A 35 -6.78 -15.38 7.26
N ILE A 36 -7.74 -14.46 7.30
CA ILE A 36 -9.01 -14.71 8.00
C ILE A 36 -9.81 -15.80 7.30
N VAL A 37 -9.85 -15.80 5.97
CA VAL A 37 -10.55 -16.85 5.22
C VAL A 37 -9.90 -18.22 5.45
N THR A 38 -8.57 -18.31 5.46
CA THR A 38 -7.85 -19.58 5.63
C THR A 38 -7.83 -20.06 7.08
N LEU A 39 -7.52 -19.19 8.05
CA LEU A 39 -7.24 -19.58 9.43
C LEU A 39 -8.35 -19.21 10.41
N GLY A 40 -9.28 -18.31 10.07
CA GLY A 40 -10.30 -17.77 10.98
C GLY A 40 -11.36 -18.78 11.47
N THR A 41 -11.25 -20.03 11.06
CA THR A 41 -12.11 -21.12 11.54
C THR A 41 -11.37 -22.12 12.41
N LEU A 42 -10.05 -22.00 12.46
CA LEU A 42 -9.26 -22.66 13.47
C LEU A 42 -9.59 -21.98 14.80
N SER A 43 -9.85 -22.76 15.84
CA SER A 43 -10.12 -22.25 17.20
C SER A 43 -8.84 -21.74 17.90
N ASN A 44 -7.90 -21.18 17.15
CA ASN A 44 -6.62 -20.65 17.63
C ASN A 44 -6.42 -19.21 17.14
N VAL A 45 -6.90 -18.26 17.93
CA VAL A 45 -6.82 -16.82 17.64
C VAL A 45 -5.37 -16.32 17.67
N GLU A 46 -4.53 -16.88 18.54
CA GLU A 46 -3.12 -16.50 18.65
C GLU A 46 -2.36 -16.81 17.35
N LEU A 47 -2.60 -17.99 16.77
CA LEU A 47 -2.05 -18.36 15.47
C LEU A 47 -2.47 -17.36 14.38
N VAL A 48 -3.74 -16.99 14.33
CA VAL A 48 -4.26 -16.01 13.35
C VAL A 48 -3.53 -14.67 13.48
N ILE A 49 -3.38 -14.16 14.72
CA ILE A 49 -2.73 -12.87 14.99
C ILE A 49 -1.24 -12.93 14.61
N HIS A 50 -0.51 -13.95 15.04
CA HIS A 50 0.91 -14.08 14.74
C HIS A 50 1.17 -14.28 13.24
N SER A 51 0.35 -15.08 12.55
CA SER A 51 0.43 -15.22 11.09
C SER A 51 0.16 -13.89 10.38
N ALA A 52 -0.83 -13.11 10.84
CA ALA A 52 -1.12 -11.80 10.26
C ALA A 52 -0.01 -10.77 10.48
N LEU A 53 0.53 -10.69 11.70
CA LEU A 53 1.68 -9.84 11.98
C LEU A 53 2.88 -10.22 11.12
N SER A 54 3.19 -11.51 11.02
CA SER A 54 4.28 -11.99 10.15
C SER A 54 4.07 -11.61 8.69
N GLY A 55 2.86 -11.82 8.17
CA GLY A 55 2.52 -11.49 6.78
C GLY A 55 2.62 -9.99 6.50
N ILE A 56 2.08 -9.16 7.38
CA ILE A 56 2.08 -7.70 7.23
C ILE A 56 3.48 -7.14 7.37
N ILE A 57 4.30 -7.62 8.32
CA ILE A 57 5.71 -7.21 8.44
C ILE A 57 6.46 -7.54 7.14
N GLY A 58 6.26 -8.75 6.60
CA GLY A 58 6.88 -9.17 5.34
C GLY A 58 6.49 -8.27 4.17
N VAL A 59 5.20 -7.99 4.01
CA VAL A 59 4.69 -7.11 2.95
C VAL A 59 5.18 -5.68 3.15
N SER A 60 5.09 -5.11 4.36
CA SER A 60 5.56 -3.75 4.67
C SER A 60 7.04 -3.57 4.33
N ALA A 61 7.90 -4.53 4.69
CA ALA A 61 9.32 -4.50 4.36
C ALA A 61 9.56 -4.58 2.85
N ALA A 62 8.84 -5.47 2.16
CA ALA A 62 8.92 -5.60 0.70
C ALA A 62 8.46 -4.32 -0.01
N SER A 63 7.34 -3.72 0.39
CA SER A 63 6.82 -2.47 -0.17
C SER A 63 7.79 -1.31 0.04
N PHE A 64 8.46 -1.22 1.20
CA PHE A 64 9.49 -0.21 1.45
C PHE A 64 10.63 -0.30 0.43
N TRP A 65 11.27 -1.48 0.31
CA TRP A 65 12.41 -1.67 -0.59
C TRP A 65 12.06 -1.60 -2.07
N ASN A 66 10.92 -2.16 -2.48
CA ASN A 66 10.47 -2.05 -3.86
C ASN A 66 10.26 -0.57 -4.25
N THR A 67 9.71 0.23 -3.34
CA THR A 67 9.51 1.67 -3.58
C THR A 67 10.83 2.42 -3.63
N VAL A 68 11.75 2.17 -2.69
CA VAL A 68 13.07 2.83 -2.72
C VAL A 68 13.77 2.54 -4.04
N VAL A 69 13.80 1.29 -4.50
CA VAL A 69 14.48 0.93 -5.75
C VAL A 69 13.80 1.55 -6.98
N ALA A 70 12.48 1.45 -7.08
CA ALA A 70 11.73 1.96 -8.23
C ALA A 70 11.73 3.49 -8.29
N GLU A 71 11.36 4.13 -7.19
CA GLU A 71 11.20 5.58 -7.11
C GLU A 71 12.56 6.31 -7.21
N SER A 72 13.63 5.77 -6.62
CA SER A 72 14.97 6.36 -6.76
C SER A 72 15.40 6.39 -8.22
N ARG A 73 15.09 5.35 -8.98
CA ARG A 73 15.43 5.27 -10.40
C ARG A 73 14.62 6.28 -11.21
N GLU A 74 13.32 6.38 -10.96
CA GLU A 74 12.45 7.34 -11.65
C GLU A 74 12.87 8.78 -11.37
N LYS A 75 13.07 9.12 -10.10
CA LYS A 75 13.51 10.47 -9.69
C LYS A 75 14.90 10.84 -10.18
N ALA A 76 15.81 9.86 -10.35
CA ALA A 76 17.10 10.09 -10.99
C ALA A 76 16.97 10.37 -12.51
N ILE A 77 16.05 9.68 -13.19
CA ILE A 77 15.74 9.92 -14.61
C ILE A 77 15.12 11.30 -14.79
N GLU A 78 14.13 11.66 -13.97
CA GLU A 78 13.49 12.99 -13.96
C GLU A 78 14.53 14.10 -13.76
N LEU A 79 15.43 13.96 -12.76
CA LEU A 79 16.48 14.95 -12.48
C LEU A 79 17.42 15.10 -13.67
N ARG A 80 17.89 13.99 -14.25
CA ARG A 80 18.79 14.01 -15.42
C ARG A 80 18.15 14.63 -16.66
N ASN A 81 16.85 14.39 -16.87
CA ASN A 81 16.11 15.01 -17.97
C ASN A 81 16.01 16.52 -17.78
N LEU A 82 15.76 16.97 -16.55
CA LEU A 82 15.74 18.39 -16.22
C LEU A 82 17.12 19.04 -16.40
N GLU A 83 18.20 18.39 -15.93
CA GLU A 83 19.59 18.85 -16.13
C GLU A 83 19.93 19.07 -17.62
N ARG A 84 19.47 18.18 -18.51
CA ARG A 84 19.65 18.32 -19.96
C ARG A 84 18.90 19.52 -20.53
N GLN A 85 17.70 19.81 -20.04
CA GLN A 85 16.89 20.94 -20.50
C GLN A 85 17.47 22.28 -20.05
N VAL A 86 18.06 22.34 -18.85
CA VAL A 86 18.67 23.57 -18.31
C VAL A 86 20.17 23.70 -18.60
N LEU A 87 20.77 22.72 -19.30
CA LEU A 87 22.19 22.65 -19.65
C LEU A 87 23.13 22.84 -18.45
N ARG A 88 22.70 22.42 -17.25
CA ARG A 88 23.44 22.59 -16.00
C ARG A 88 23.14 21.43 -15.05
N THR A 89 24.16 20.99 -14.31
CA THR A 89 23.95 20.00 -13.24
C THR A 89 23.12 20.59 -12.09
N LEU A 90 22.19 19.78 -11.60
CA LEU A 90 21.31 20.06 -10.47
C LEU A 90 21.74 19.28 -9.21
N ARG A 91 22.91 18.64 -9.24
CA ARG A 91 23.50 17.97 -8.08
C ARG A 91 23.77 18.98 -6.95
N GLY A 92 23.42 18.61 -5.72
CA GLY A 92 23.52 19.47 -4.54
C GLY A 92 22.46 20.58 -4.46
N THR A 93 21.61 20.74 -5.47
CA THR A 93 20.57 21.78 -5.49
C THR A 93 19.34 21.38 -4.68
N ILE A 94 18.40 22.31 -4.53
CA ILE A 94 17.11 22.02 -3.90
C ILE A 94 16.34 20.93 -4.64
N TYR A 95 16.46 20.85 -5.97
CA TYR A 95 15.75 19.85 -6.79
C TYR A 95 16.19 18.42 -6.48
N GLU A 96 17.49 18.17 -6.32
CA GLU A 96 17.99 16.85 -5.91
C GLU A 96 17.48 16.47 -4.50
N LYS A 97 17.49 17.43 -3.57
CA LYS A 97 16.99 17.19 -2.20
C LYS A 97 15.50 16.88 -2.19
N VAL A 98 14.71 17.60 -2.98
CA VAL A 98 13.26 17.36 -3.14
C VAL A 98 13.03 15.94 -3.65
N ASN A 99 13.71 15.54 -4.73
CA ASN A 99 13.62 14.19 -5.28
C ASN A 99 13.97 13.11 -4.24
N ASN A 100 15.06 13.29 -3.48
CA ASN A 100 15.45 12.35 -2.43
C ASN A 100 14.41 12.27 -1.31
N TYR A 101 13.84 13.40 -0.87
CA TYR A 101 12.77 13.38 0.14
C TYR A 101 11.52 12.67 -0.37
N SER A 102 11.13 12.91 -1.62
CA SER A 102 9.99 12.23 -2.23
C SER A 102 10.15 10.72 -2.25
N VAL A 103 11.34 10.20 -2.58
CA VAL A 103 11.64 8.75 -2.50
C VAL A 103 11.38 8.22 -1.10
N TRP A 104 11.99 8.84 -0.07
CA TRP A 104 11.88 8.36 1.31
C TRP A 104 10.45 8.45 1.86
N ILE A 105 9.73 9.54 1.55
CA ILE A 105 8.34 9.72 1.98
C ILE A 105 7.44 8.70 1.29
N SER A 106 7.56 8.53 -0.03
CA SER A 106 6.82 7.51 -0.78
C SER A 106 7.07 6.11 -0.21
N ALA A 107 8.32 5.76 0.07
CA ALA A 107 8.66 4.47 0.63
C ALA A 107 8.05 4.28 2.02
N LEU A 108 8.15 5.26 2.92
CA LEU A 108 7.56 5.18 4.26
C LEU A 108 6.04 5.05 4.22
N ILE A 109 5.36 5.83 3.36
CA ILE A 109 3.91 5.71 3.15
C ILE A 109 3.57 4.31 2.68
N HIS A 110 4.26 3.82 1.65
CA HIS A 110 3.99 2.49 1.11
C HIS A 110 4.26 1.37 2.13
N ALA A 111 5.26 1.53 3.00
CA ALA A 111 5.61 0.56 4.03
C ALA A 111 4.60 0.51 5.19
N LEU A 112 4.02 1.66 5.56
CA LEU A 112 3.07 1.74 6.67
C LEU A 112 1.64 1.40 6.26
N SER A 113 1.27 1.64 5.01
CA SER A 113 -0.09 1.38 4.52
C SER A 113 -0.60 -0.07 4.70
N PRO A 114 0.21 -1.13 4.52
CA PRO A 114 -0.22 -2.52 4.74
C PRO A 114 -0.74 -2.80 6.15
N LEU A 115 -0.43 -1.96 7.14
CA LEU A 115 -1.01 -2.07 8.49
C LEU A 115 -2.54 -2.00 8.49
N MET A 116 -3.16 -1.44 7.45
CA MET A 116 -4.62 -1.48 7.28
C MET A 116 -5.18 -2.90 7.23
N GLY A 117 -4.39 -3.90 6.85
CA GLY A 117 -4.77 -5.31 6.93
C GLY A 117 -5.13 -5.79 8.34
N MET A 118 -4.53 -5.19 9.37
CA MET A 118 -4.84 -5.51 10.77
C MET A 118 -6.27 -5.14 11.17
N LEU A 119 -6.94 -4.24 10.44
CA LEU A 119 -8.35 -3.93 10.69
C LEU A 119 -9.24 -5.16 10.51
N ILE A 120 -8.89 -6.02 9.55
CA ILE A 120 -9.64 -7.24 9.25
C ILE A 120 -9.43 -8.28 10.36
N VAL A 121 -8.18 -8.40 10.82
CA VAL A 121 -7.82 -9.26 11.95
C VAL A 121 -8.53 -8.80 13.22
N LEU A 122 -8.51 -7.49 13.50
CA LEU A 122 -9.21 -6.91 14.63
C LEU A 122 -10.71 -7.18 14.55
N ALA A 123 -11.34 -6.97 13.38
CA ALA A 123 -12.76 -7.26 13.19
C ALA A 123 -13.09 -8.73 13.43
N TYR A 124 -12.21 -9.66 13.04
CA TYR A 124 -12.35 -11.07 13.37
C TYR A 124 -12.24 -11.32 14.87
N THR A 125 -11.21 -10.78 15.54
CA THR A 125 -11.00 -11.00 16.99
C THR A 125 -12.15 -10.47 17.84
N LEU A 126 -12.81 -9.38 17.42
CA LEU A 126 -13.94 -8.78 18.13
C LEU A 126 -15.28 -9.48 17.84
N SER A 127 -15.49 -9.92 16.60
CA SER A 127 -16.78 -10.51 16.18
C SER A 127 -16.83 -12.04 16.31
N GLY A 128 -15.67 -12.72 16.31
CA GLY A 128 -15.55 -14.16 16.15
C GLY A 128 -16.01 -14.70 14.79
N SER A 129 -16.40 -13.82 13.85
CA SER A 129 -17.03 -14.21 12.59
C SER A 129 -16.10 -13.99 11.41
N THR A 130 -15.65 -15.09 10.81
CA THR A 130 -14.85 -15.09 9.56
C THR A 130 -15.63 -14.38 8.44
N THR A 131 -16.93 -14.64 8.32
CA THR A 131 -17.78 -14.04 7.28
C THR A 131 -17.87 -12.53 7.42
N PHE A 132 -18.11 -12.03 8.65
CA PHE A 132 -18.20 -10.60 8.90
C PHE A 132 -16.87 -9.89 8.60
N ALA A 133 -15.77 -10.40 9.13
CA ALA A 133 -14.45 -9.82 8.92
C ALA A 133 -14.05 -9.81 7.43
N THR A 134 -14.35 -10.90 6.70
CA THR A 134 -14.10 -10.98 5.25
C THR A 134 -14.94 -9.97 4.47
N ALA A 135 -16.24 -9.86 4.78
CA ALA A 135 -17.13 -8.91 4.12
C ALA A 135 -16.69 -7.46 4.38
N LEU A 136 -16.30 -7.14 5.62
CA LEU A 136 -15.73 -5.86 5.97
C LEU A 136 -14.45 -5.59 5.18
N GLY A 137 -13.55 -6.56 5.10
CA GLY A 137 -12.31 -6.47 4.32
C GLY A 137 -12.55 -6.13 2.85
N LEU A 138 -13.48 -6.82 2.20
CA LEU A 138 -13.87 -6.53 0.81
C LEU A 138 -14.50 -5.13 0.65
N ALA A 139 -15.29 -4.70 1.63
CA ALA A 139 -15.84 -3.34 1.65
C ALA A 139 -14.73 -2.28 1.79
N VAL A 140 -13.76 -2.50 2.67
CA VAL A 140 -12.61 -1.59 2.84
C VAL A 140 -11.73 -1.58 1.59
N ILE A 141 -11.46 -2.73 0.96
CA ILE A 141 -10.75 -2.80 -0.33
C ILE A 141 -11.46 -1.95 -1.39
N SER A 142 -12.78 -2.06 -1.47
CA SER A 142 -13.60 -1.28 -2.41
C SER A 142 -13.51 0.22 -2.10
N ALA A 143 -13.56 0.60 -0.82
CA ALA A 143 -13.42 2.00 -0.40
C ALA A 143 -12.03 2.57 -0.72
N VAL A 144 -10.97 1.78 -0.49
CA VAL A 144 -9.58 2.14 -0.82
C VAL A 144 -9.41 2.34 -2.33
N GLY A 145 -10.06 1.50 -3.15
CA GLY A 145 -10.05 1.67 -4.61
C GLY A 145 -10.65 3.00 -5.09
N LEU A 146 -11.65 3.54 -4.39
CA LEU A 146 -12.23 4.86 -4.70
C LEU A 146 -11.28 6.02 -4.38
N MET A 147 -10.30 5.79 -3.50
CA MET A 147 -9.28 6.77 -3.14
C MET A 147 -8.12 6.83 -4.14
N TYR A 148 -8.10 5.96 -5.16
CA TYR A 148 -7.09 5.97 -6.20
C TYR A 148 -7.09 7.30 -6.98
N GLU A 149 -5.97 7.62 -7.62
CA GLU A 149 -5.85 8.83 -8.43
C GLU A 149 -6.65 8.80 -9.73
N GLY A 150 -6.98 9.98 -10.25
CA GLY A 150 -7.69 10.14 -11.53
C GLY A 150 -9.12 10.65 -11.42
N THR A 151 -9.78 10.68 -12.58
CA THR A 151 -11.18 11.03 -12.83
C THR A 151 -12.14 10.05 -12.17
N ILE A 152 -13.43 10.40 -12.11
CA ILE A 152 -14.44 9.53 -11.50
C ILE A 152 -14.52 8.14 -12.17
N LYS A 153 -14.32 8.09 -13.50
CA LYS A 153 -14.34 6.84 -14.27
C LYS A 153 -13.12 5.97 -13.94
N GLU A 154 -11.95 6.59 -13.78
CA GLU A 154 -10.72 5.87 -13.42
C GLU A 154 -10.80 5.31 -12.01
N ARG A 155 -11.33 6.09 -11.04
CA ARG A 155 -11.56 5.62 -9.67
C ARG A 155 -12.51 4.43 -9.61
N LEU A 156 -13.60 4.47 -10.38
CA LEU A 156 -14.54 3.35 -10.47
C LEU A 156 -13.89 2.12 -11.10
N LYS A 157 -13.05 2.30 -12.12
CA LYS A 157 -12.28 1.20 -12.72
C LYS A 157 -11.29 0.60 -11.73
N SER A 158 -10.53 1.42 -11.02
CA SER A 158 -9.59 0.96 -9.99
C SER A 158 -10.32 0.21 -8.87
N THR A 159 -11.45 0.75 -8.42
CA THR A 159 -12.33 0.08 -7.44
C THR A 159 -12.76 -1.29 -7.93
N ALA A 160 -13.31 -1.39 -9.15
CA ALA A 160 -13.75 -2.66 -9.70
C ALA A 160 -12.60 -3.68 -9.79
N VAL A 161 -11.43 -3.27 -10.28
CA VAL A 161 -10.24 -4.14 -10.38
C VAL A 161 -9.80 -4.63 -8.99
N MET A 162 -9.69 -3.73 -8.02
CA MET A 162 -9.23 -4.07 -6.67
C MET A 162 -10.24 -4.94 -5.92
N THR A 163 -11.54 -4.66 -6.04
CA THR A 163 -12.59 -5.51 -5.46
C THR A 163 -12.56 -6.90 -6.08
N VAL A 164 -12.46 -7.01 -7.41
CA VAL A 164 -12.34 -8.32 -8.08
C VAL A 164 -11.10 -9.07 -7.62
N ALA A 165 -9.95 -8.40 -7.55
CA ALA A 165 -8.73 -9.00 -7.05
C ALA A 165 -8.89 -9.49 -5.59
N GLY A 166 -9.49 -8.69 -4.72
CA GLY A 166 -9.77 -9.08 -3.32
C GLY A 166 -10.71 -10.29 -3.23
N VAL A 167 -11.76 -10.35 -4.05
CA VAL A 167 -12.66 -11.51 -4.13
C VAL A 167 -11.92 -12.75 -4.62
N LEU A 168 -11.12 -12.63 -5.69
CA LEU A 168 -10.32 -13.73 -6.21
C LEU A 168 -9.34 -14.25 -5.16
N THR A 169 -8.66 -13.36 -4.42
CA THR A 169 -7.78 -13.80 -3.34
C THR A 169 -8.54 -14.51 -2.23
N ALA A 170 -9.71 -14.01 -1.83
CA ALA A 170 -10.55 -14.70 -0.84
C ALA A 170 -10.95 -16.10 -1.31
N LEU A 171 -11.34 -16.24 -2.59
CA LEU A 171 -11.68 -17.55 -3.17
C LEU A 171 -10.47 -18.49 -3.18
N LEU A 172 -9.29 -18.02 -3.59
CA LEU A 172 -8.06 -18.82 -3.56
C LEU A 172 -7.68 -19.23 -2.12
N ALA A 173 -7.79 -18.31 -1.18
CA ALA A 173 -7.54 -18.56 0.25
C ALA A 173 -8.51 -19.58 0.84
N TYR A 174 -9.77 -19.58 0.38
CA TYR A 174 -10.78 -20.56 0.77
C TYR A 174 -10.45 -21.96 0.24
N LEU A 175 -9.91 -22.08 -0.97
CA LEU A 175 -9.54 -23.37 -1.56
C LEU A 175 -8.38 -24.07 -0.85
N ILE A 176 -7.43 -23.31 -0.29
CA ILE A 176 -6.27 -23.85 0.44
C ILE A 176 -6.50 -24.00 1.94
N ARG A 177 -7.70 -23.64 2.42
CA ARG A 177 -8.04 -23.69 3.84
C ARG A 177 -7.94 -25.14 4.37
N PRO A 178 -7.31 -25.36 5.54
CA PRO A 178 -7.34 -26.67 6.19
C PRO A 178 -8.79 -27.06 6.53
N GLY A 179 -9.14 -28.31 6.20
CA GLY A 179 -10.44 -28.90 6.48
C GLY A 179 -10.68 -29.13 7.98
#